data_AF-A0A657HVB7-F1
#
_entry.id   AF-A0A657HVB7-F1
#
_cell.length_a   1.000
_cell.length_b   1.000
_cell.length_c   1.000
_cell.angle_alpha   90.00
_cell.angle_beta   90.00
_cell.angle_gamma   90.00
#
_symmetry.space_group_name_H-M   'P 1'
#
loop_
_entity.id
_entity.type
_entity.pdbx_description
1 polymer ?
#
loop_
_entity_poly.entity_id
_entity_poly.type
_entity_poly.pdbx_seq_one_letter_code
_entity_poly.pdbx_strand_id
1 'polypeptide(L)'
;MTQLPELSLSRQEIRRMIRQRRRALTPEQQRRFGQQAAARMLSFPPVVMAHTVAVFLSFDGELDTQPLIEQLWQAGKRVYLPVLHPFSPGNLLFLHYHPQSVLVTNRLKIQEPRLDVRDVLPLAKLDVLVTPLVAFDEDGQRLGMGGGFYDRTLQNWQQHKILPVGYAHDCQLVEKLPVEEWDIPLPAVVTPSKIWEW
;
A
#
# COMPACT_ATOMS: atom_id res chain seq x y z
N MET A 1 -27.12 -35.45 -5.69
CA MET A 1 -26.20 -34.76 -4.75
C MET A 1 -26.00 -33.35 -5.28
N THR A 2 -26.82 -32.42 -4.80
CA THR A 2 -26.71 -31.00 -5.14
C THR A 2 -25.44 -30.47 -4.50
N GLN A 3 -24.42 -30.17 -5.30
CA GLN A 3 -23.27 -29.40 -4.84
C GLN A 3 -23.81 -28.03 -4.43
N LEU A 4 -23.83 -27.77 -3.12
CA LEU A 4 -23.98 -26.43 -2.60
C LEU A 4 -22.85 -25.59 -3.22
N PRO A 5 -23.14 -24.44 -3.85
CA PRO A 5 -22.06 -23.55 -4.24
C PRO A 5 -21.31 -23.18 -2.96
N GLU A 6 -20.00 -23.38 -2.91
CA GLU A 6 -19.16 -22.69 -1.93
C GLU A 6 -19.51 -21.22 -2.04
N LEU A 7 -20.22 -20.68 -1.04
CA LEU A 7 -20.62 -19.29 -1.01
C LEU A 7 -19.35 -18.47 -0.81
N SER A 8 -18.67 -18.16 -1.91
CA SER A 8 -17.52 -17.26 -1.92
C SER A 8 -17.99 -15.89 -1.42
N LEU A 9 -17.37 -15.39 -0.36
CA LEU A 9 -17.69 -14.08 0.19
C LEU A 9 -17.57 -13.01 -0.90
N SER A 10 -18.52 -12.09 -0.94
CA SER A 10 -18.45 -10.94 -1.85
C SER A 10 -17.29 -10.01 -1.47
N ARG A 11 -16.80 -9.23 -2.45
CA ARG A 11 -15.77 -8.19 -2.23
C ARG A 11 -16.14 -7.23 -1.09
N GLN A 12 -17.42 -6.88 -0.93
CA GLN A 12 -17.87 -6.00 0.15
C GLN A 12 -17.81 -6.68 1.52
N GLU A 13 -18.17 -7.96 1.61
CA GLU A 13 -18.10 -8.74 2.85
C GLU A 13 -16.66 -8.93 3.30
N ILE A 14 -15.75 -9.26 2.38
CA ILE A 14 -14.31 -9.37 2.67
C ILE A 14 -13.78 -8.03 3.18
N ARG A 15 -14.10 -6.91 2.52
CA ARG A 15 -13.68 -5.58 3.00
C ARG A 15 -14.15 -5.30 4.42
N ARG A 16 -15.42 -5.59 4.72
CA ARG A 16 -16.00 -5.38 6.04
C ARG A 16 -15.30 -6.24 7.09
N MET A 17 -15.18 -7.54 6.83
CA MET A 17 -14.57 -8.51 7.74
C MET A 17 -13.11 -8.15 8.05
N ILE A 18 -12.30 -7.87 7.03
CA ILE A 18 -10.88 -7.60 7.24
C ILE A 18 -10.66 -6.25 7.91
N ARG A 19 -11.45 -5.22 7.59
CA ARG A 19 -11.39 -3.94 8.32
C ARG A 19 -11.73 -4.09 9.80
N GLN A 20 -12.68 -4.96 10.13
CA GLN A 20 -12.97 -5.30 11.53
C GLN A 20 -11.77 -5.96 12.21
N ARG A 21 -11.12 -6.93 11.56
CA ARG A 21 -9.90 -7.58 12.09
C ARG A 21 -8.76 -6.59 12.32
N ARG A 22 -8.52 -5.67 11.38
CA ARG A 22 -7.52 -4.61 11.49
C ARG A 22 -7.78 -3.69 12.67
N ARG A 23 -9.02 -3.22 12.82
CA ARG A 23 -9.44 -2.33 13.92
C ARG A 23 -9.47 -3.02 15.29
N ALA A 24 -9.54 -4.35 15.32
CA ALA A 24 -9.49 -5.14 16.55
C ALA A 24 -8.06 -5.32 17.08
N LEU A 25 -7.03 -4.97 16.31
CA LEU A 25 -5.64 -5.01 16.78
C LEU A 25 -5.43 -3.97 17.88
N THR A 26 -4.78 -4.37 18.97
CA THR A 26 -4.47 -3.45 20.07
C THR A 26 -3.41 -2.43 19.64
N PRO A 27 -3.32 -1.26 20.31
CA PRO A 27 -2.25 -0.30 20.04
C PRO A 27 -0.84 -0.89 20.17
N GLU A 28 -0.64 -1.84 21.08
CA GLU A 28 0.63 -2.55 21.23
C GLU A 28 0.93 -3.47 20.04
N GLN A 29 -0.07 -4.24 19.58
CA GLN A 29 0.06 -5.06 18.38
C GLN A 29 0.36 -4.21 17.15
N GLN A 30 -0.36 -3.10 16.96
CA GLN A 30 -0.13 -2.16 15.87
C GLN A 30 1.32 -1.66 15.85
N ARG A 31 1.83 -1.14 16.98
CA ARG A 31 3.23 -0.68 17.08
C ARG A 31 4.22 -1.79 16.78
N ARG A 32 4.04 -2.96 17.39
CA ARG A 32 4.96 -4.11 17.20
C ARG A 32 4.98 -4.57 15.74
N PHE A 33 3.80 -4.69 15.13
CA PHE A 33 3.66 -5.12 13.74
C PHE A 33 4.23 -4.09 12.77
N GLY A 34 4.01 -2.79 13.00
CA GLY A 34 4.62 -1.73 12.21
C GLY A 34 6.14 -1.80 12.20
N GLN A 35 6.76 -1.99 13.38
CA GLN A 35 8.22 -2.14 13.49
C GLN A 35 8.75 -3.40 12.77
N GLN A 36 8.08 -4.54 12.97
CA GLN A 36 8.47 -5.81 12.34
C GLN A 36 8.39 -5.74 10.81
N ALA A 37 7.30 -5.19 10.29
CA ALA A 37 7.10 -5.08 8.85
C ALA A 37 8.02 -4.01 8.23
N ALA A 38 8.33 -2.91 8.94
CA ALA A 38 9.29 -1.92 8.48
C ALA A 38 10.70 -2.52 8.35
N ALA A 39 11.17 -3.24 9.38
CA ALA A 39 12.46 -3.92 9.33
C ALA A 39 12.54 -4.95 8.18
N ARG A 40 11.44 -5.67 7.95
CA ARG A 40 11.34 -6.63 6.84
C ARG A 40 11.32 -5.95 5.48
N MET A 41 10.59 -4.85 5.33
CA MET A 41 10.58 -4.06 4.11
C MET A 41 11.97 -3.49 3.82
N LEU A 42 12.70 -3.00 4.83
CA LEU A 42 14.06 -2.46 4.67
C LEU A 42 15.10 -3.52 4.32
N SER A 43 14.85 -4.80 4.60
CA SER A 43 15.72 -5.92 4.23
C SER A 43 15.32 -6.56 2.90
N PHE A 44 14.20 -6.16 2.30
CA PHE A 44 13.75 -6.67 1.01
C PHE A 44 14.64 -6.13 -0.12
N PRO A 45 15.31 -6.97 -0.94
CA PRO A 45 16.35 -6.52 -1.87
C PRO A 45 15.93 -5.39 -2.82
N PRO A 46 14.72 -5.39 -3.43
CA PRO A 46 14.29 -4.27 -4.25
C PRO A 46 14.23 -2.93 -3.50
N VAL A 47 13.82 -2.96 -2.23
CA VAL A 47 13.78 -1.76 -1.38
C VAL A 47 15.17 -1.34 -0.95
N VAL A 48 16.06 -2.29 -0.66
CA VAL A 48 17.48 -2.00 -0.36
C VAL A 48 18.11 -1.23 -1.52
N MET A 49 17.86 -1.66 -2.76
CA MET A 49 18.41 -1.05 -3.98
C MET A 49 17.68 0.23 -4.43
N ALA A 50 16.48 0.48 -3.94
CA ALA A 50 15.69 1.65 -4.31
C ALA A 50 16.29 2.96 -3.79
N HIS A 51 16.25 3.99 -4.62
CA HIS A 51 16.56 5.38 -4.26
C HIS A 51 15.28 6.16 -3.98
N THR A 52 14.21 5.89 -4.71
CA THR A 52 12.90 6.55 -4.58
C THR A 52 11.83 5.54 -4.15
N VAL A 53 11.17 5.80 -3.02
CA VAL A 53 10.14 4.91 -2.48
C VAL A 53 8.88 5.72 -2.16
N ALA A 54 7.75 5.33 -2.74
CA ALA A 54 6.48 5.93 -2.40
C ALA A 54 5.80 5.12 -1.31
N VAL A 55 5.32 5.79 -0.27
CA VAL A 55 4.67 5.18 0.89
C VAL A 55 3.38 5.94 1.18
N PHE A 56 2.30 5.25 1.48
CA PHE A 56 1.06 5.90 1.92
C PHE A 56 1.13 6.23 3.42
N LEU A 57 0.37 7.24 3.86
CA LEU A 57 0.15 7.46 5.29
C LEU A 57 -0.99 6.55 5.75
N SER A 58 -0.68 5.63 6.67
CA SER A 58 -1.63 4.62 7.14
C SER A 58 -2.84 5.24 7.82
N PHE A 59 -4.03 4.73 7.53
CA PHE A 59 -5.28 5.13 8.18
C PHE A 59 -6.20 3.93 8.41
N ASP A 60 -7.25 4.10 9.22
CA ASP A 60 -8.30 3.08 9.38
C ASP A 60 -7.82 1.67 9.81
N GLY A 61 -6.83 1.64 10.71
CA GLY A 61 -6.22 0.40 11.22
C GLY A 61 -5.33 -0.31 10.21
N GLU A 62 -4.96 0.34 9.10
CA GLU A 62 -3.85 -0.11 8.26
C GLU A 62 -2.57 -0.27 9.06
N LEU A 63 -1.67 -1.12 8.55
CA LEU A 63 -0.36 -1.35 9.13
C LEU A 63 0.42 -0.04 9.12
N ASP A 64 0.89 0.36 10.30
CA ASP A 64 1.57 1.63 10.51
C ASP A 64 2.81 1.75 9.59
N THR A 65 2.78 2.78 8.73
CA THR A 65 3.85 3.08 7.78
C THR A 65 4.87 4.07 8.33
N GLN A 66 4.61 4.71 9.48
CA GLN A 66 5.52 5.70 10.06
C GLN A 66 6.91 5.11 10.38
N PRO A 67 7.05 3.91 11.00
CA PRO A 67 8.35 3.31 11.22
C PRO A 67 9.12 3.03 9.92
N LEU A 68 8.41 2.66 8.86
CA LEU A 68 9.02 2.43 7.55
C LEU A 68 9.54 3.74 6.96
N ILE A 69 8.73 4.81 6.98
CA ILE A 69 9.12 6.13 6.47
C ILE A 69 10.38 6.64 7.17
N GLU A 70 10.43 6.55 8.50
CA GLU A 70 11.58 6.97 9.30
C GLU A 70 12.86 6.19 8.93
N GLN A 71 12.76 4.86 8.80
CA GLN A 71 13.90 4.03 8.43
C GLN A 71 14.37 4.28 6.99
N LEU A 72 13.45 4.54 6.06
CA LEU A 72 13.80 4.91 4.68
C LEU A 72 14.59 6.23 4.64
N TRP A 73 14.14 7.25 5.40
CA TRP A 73 14.88 8.51 5.53
C TRP A 73 16.25 8.31 6.17
N GLN A 74 16.35 7.52 7.24
CA GLN A 74 17.64 7.19 7.88
C GLN A 74 18.59 6.46 6.93
N ALA A 75 18.06 5.64 6.02
CA ALA A 75 18.81 4.97 4.98
C ALA A 75 19.16 5.88 3.78
N GLY A 76 18.85 7.19 3.84
CA GLY A 76 19.15 8.15 2.79
C GLY A 76 18.25 8.06 1.55
N LYS A 77 17.12 7.34 1.65
CA LYS A 77 16.17 7.17 0.54
C LYS A 77 15.25 8.37 0.44
N ARG A 78 14.81 8.67 -0.78
CA ARG A 78 13.84 9.73 -1.06
C ARG A 78 12.43 9.15 -0.95
N VAL A 79 11.69 9.60 0.06
CA VAL A 79 10.32 9.13 0.31
C VAL A 79 9.32 10.03 -0.40
N TYR A 80 8.32 9.43 -1.03
CA TYR A 80 7.23 10.13 -1.70
C TYR A 80 5.89 9.72 -1.13
N LEU A 81 4.93 10.64 -1.08
CA LEU A 81 3.55 10.34 -0.69
C LEU A 81 2.65 10.34 -1.93
N PRO A 82 1.76 9.35 -2.07
CA PRO A 82 0.69 9.39 -3.07
C PRO A 82 -0.35 10.43 -2.64
N VAL A 83 -0.61 11.40 -3.51
CA VAL A 83 -1.63 12.43 -3.33
C VAL A 83 -2.61 12.41 -4.49
N LEU A 84 -3.82 12.92 -4.26
CA LEU A 84 -4.82 12.98 -5.32
C LEU A 84 -4.39 13.96 -6.42
N HIS A 85 -4.48 13.54 -7.67
CA HIS A 85 -4.11 14.41 -8.77
C HIS A 85 -5.10 15.59 -8.88
N PRO A 86 -4.64 16.86 -8.83
CA PRO A 86 -5.52 18.03 -8.74
C PRO A 86 -6.41 18.24 -9.98
N PHE A 87 -5.99 17.73 -11.14
CA PHE A 87 -6.66 17.93 -12.42
C PHE A 87 -7.03 16.64 -13.17
N SER A 88 -6.81 15.47 -12.56
CA SER A 88 -7.03 14.17 -13.21
C SER A 88 -7.75 13.24 -12.23
N PRO A 89 -9.08 13.31 -12.17
CA PRO A 89 -9.88 12.57 -11.21
C PRO A 89 -9.55 11.07 -11.25
N GLY A 90 -9.35 10.48 -10.08
CA GLY A 90 -9.04 9.05 -9.96
C GLY A 90 -7.57 8.68 -10.13
N ASN A 91 -6.69 9.62 -10.48
CA ASN A 91 -5.25 9.39 -10.60
C ASN A 91 -4.46 9.91 -9.39
N LEU A 92 -3.27 9.34 -9.18
CA LEU A 92 -2.36 9.73 -8.14
C LEU A 92 -1.20 10.57 -8.71
N LEU A 93 -0.71 11.48 -7.88
CA LEU A 93 0.54 12.22 -8.05
C LEU A 93 1.46 11.83 -6.89
N PHE A 94 2.77 11.87 -7.10
CA PHE A 94 3.74 11.54 -6.05
C PHE A 94 4.54 12.77 -5.67
N LEU A 95 4.44 13.19 -4.41
CA LEU A 95 5.13 14.36 -3.88
C LEU A 95 6.22 13.95 -2.91
N HIS A 96 7.38 14.56 -3.05
CA HIS A 96 8.50 14.33 -2.15
C HIS A 96 8.13 14.70 -0.72
N TYR A 97 8.39 13.78 0.21
CA TYR A 97 8.07 13.94 1.61
C TYR A 97 9.36 13.98 2.41
N HIS A 98 9.65 15.17 2.92
CA HIS A 98 10.79 15.44 3.76
C HIS A 98 10.42 15.28 5.24
N PRO A 99 11.39 14.96 6.11
CA PRO A 99 11.17 14.99 7.56
C PRO A 99 10.63 16.33 8.08
N GLN A 100 10.94 17.44 7.40
CA GLN A 100 10.50 18.79 7.74
C GLN A 100 9.27 19.26 6.95
N SER A 101 8.68 18.41 6.11
CA SER A 101 7.51 18.77 5.32
C SER A 101 6.33 19.13 6.23
N VAL A 102 5.70 20.27 5.96
CA VAL A 102 4.44 20.65 6.60
C VAL A 102 3.29 19.95 5.88
N LEU A 103 2.56 19.10 6.61
CA LEU A 103 1.37 18.42 6.11
C LEU A 103 0.15 19.34 6.20
N VAL A 104 -0.69 19.30 5.18
CA VAL A 104 -1.99 19.97 5.13
C VAL A 104 -3.10 18.94 5.02
N THR A 105 -4.26 19.24 5.60
CA THR A 105 -5.43 18.39 5.48
C THR A 105 -6.18 18.71 4.18
N ASN A 106 -6.35 17.72 3.31
CA ASN A 106 -7.08 17.88 2.06
C ASN A 106 -8.60 17.83 2.25
N ARG A 107 -9.36 18.01 1.15
CA ARG A 107 -10.85 18.02 1.17
C ARG A 107 -11.46 16.69 1.67
N LEU A 108 -10.69 15.60 1.66
CA LEU A 108 -11.09 14.28 2.14
C LEU A 108 -10.59 13.98 3.57
N LYS A 109 -10.08 14.99 4.29
CA LYS A 109 -9.50 14.86 5.65
C LYS A 109 -8.23 14.00 5.72
N ILE A 110 -7.52 13.87 4.61
CA ILE A 110 -6.25 13.13 4.53
C ILE A 110 -5.11 14.14 4.65
N GLN A 111 -4.08 13.79 5.42
CA GLN A 111 -2.84 14.56 5.53
C GLN A 111 -2.01 14.35 4.26
N GLU A 112 -1.60 15.42 3.60
CA GLU A 112 -0.73 15.38 2.43
C GLU A 112 0.26 16.56 2.44
N PRO A 113 1.45 16.42 1.86
CA PRO A 113 2.38 17.53 1.75
C PRO A 113 1.75 18.60 0.85
N ARG A 114 1.99 19.88 1.18
CA ARG A 114 1.52 20.98 0.33
C ARG A 114 2.05 20.79 -1.09
N LEU A 115 1.15 20.85 -2.07
CA LEU A 115 1.51 20.71 -3.48
C LEU A 115 2.56 21.76 -3.89
N ASP A 116 3.72 21.26 -4.30
CA ASP A 116 4.77 22.00 -4.97
C ASP A 116 5.21 21.20 -6.20
N VAL A 117 5.18 21.82 -7.37
CA VAL A 117 5.56 21.16 -8.64
C VAL A 117 7.01 20.68 -8.63
N ARG A 118 7.89 21.31 -7.84
CA ARG A 118 9.31 20.93 -7.72
C ARG A 118 9.51 19.61 -6.99
N ASP A 119 8.53 19.21 -6.18
CA ASP A 119 8.55 17.98 -5.39
C ASP A 119 7.86 16.82 -6.11
N VAL A 120 7.28 17.06 -7.30
CA VAL A 120 6.62 16.03 -8.11
C VAL A 120 7.64 15.05 -8.67
N LEU A 121 7.40 13.76 -8.46
CA LEU A 121 8.10 12.67 -9.15
C LEU A 121 7.17 11.96 -10.14
N PRO A 122 7.55 11.91 -11.44
CA PRO A 122 6.86 11.05 -12.40
C PRO A 122 6.93 9.58 -11.97
N LEU A 123 5.85 8.83 -12.16
CA LEU A 123 5.77 7.40 -11.84
C LEU A 123 6.93 6.58 -12.44
N ALA A 124 7.36 6.91 -13.65
CA ALA A 124 8.46 6.23 -14.34
C ALA A 124 9.85 6.41 -13.67
N LYS A 125 9.99 7.33 -12.71
CA LYS A 125 11.21 7.55 -11.92
C LYS A 125 11.11 7.00 -10.49
N LEU A 126 9.99 6.35 -10.17
CA LEU A 126 9.75 5.74 -8.88
C LEU A 126 10.27 4.29 -8.91
N ASP A 127 11.14 3.93 -7.97
CA ASP A 127 11.72 2.58 -7.92
C ASP A 127 10.76 1.60 -7.24
N VAL A 128 10.17 1.99 -6.10
CA VAL A 128 9.23 1.16 -5.33
C VAL A 128 7.96 1.94 -4.97
N LEU A 129 6.81 1.30 -5.13
CA LEU A 129 5.51 1.80 -4.68
C LEU A 129 4.91 0.88 -3.61
N VAL A 130 5.00 1.32 -2.36
CA VAL A 130 4.36 0.66 -1.24
C VAL A 130 2.84 0.87 -1.35
N THR A 131 2.13 -0.21 -1.63
CA THR A 131 0.72 -0.20 -2.03
C THR A 131 -0.16 -0.64 -0.85
N PRO A 132 -1.14 0.17 -0.42
CA PRO A 132 -2.12 -0.23 0.57
C PRO A 132 -3.11 -1.24 -0.02
N LEU A 133 -3.62 -2.11 0.83
CA LEU A 133 -4.61 -3.13 0.47
C LEU A 133 -5.51 -3.43 1.66
N VAL A 134 -6.71 -3.92 1.38
CA VAL A 134 -7.64 -4.43 2.39
C VAL A 134 -7.41 -5.92 2.60
N ALA A 135 -7.26 -6.69 1.53
CA ALA A 135 -6.96 -8.11 1.60
C ALA A 135 -6.02 -8.52 0.46
N PHE A 136 -5.32 -9.62 0.63
CA PHE A 136 -4.58 -10.32 -0.42
C PHE A 136 -4.74 -11.83 -0.25
N ASP A 137 -4.44 -12.60 -1.28
CA ASP A 137 -4.41 -14.06 -1.24
C ASP A 137 -3.02 -14.62 -1.59
N GLU A 138 -2.94 -15.95 -1.62
CA GLU A 138 -1.70 -16.68 -1.91
C GLU A 138 -1.29 -16.65 -3.39
N ASP A 139 -2.06 -15.99 -4.26
CA ASP A 139 -1.76 -15.81 -5.69
C ASP A 139 -1.35 -14.35 -6.02
N GLY A 140 -1.12 -13.52 -4.99
CA GLY A 140 -0.75 -12.12 -5.14
C GLY A 140 -1.91 -11.21 -5.55
N GLN A 141 -3.14 -11.72 -5.58
CA GLN A 141 -4.31 -10.88 -5.82
C GLN A 141 -4.48 -9.91 -4.66
N ARG A 142 -5.04 -8.74 -4.95
CA ARG A 142 -5.33 -7.74 -3.92
C ARG A 142 -6.73 -7.20 -4.04
N LEU A 143 -7.28 -6.86 -2.88
CA LEU A 143 -8.54 -6.14 -2.77
C LEU A 143 -8.27 -4.77 -2.15
N GLY A 144 -8.46 -3.70 -2.93
CA GLY A 144 -8.38 -2.33 -2.44
C GLY A 144 -9.68 -1.84 -1.78
N MET A 145 -9.68 -0.58 -1.35
CA MET A 145 -10.87 0.08 -0.75
C MET A 145 -12.01 0.35 -1.74
N GLY A 146 -11.80 0.16 -3.04
CA GLY A 146 -12.81 0.31 -4.10
C GLY A 146 -12.71 1.61 -4.91
N GLY A 147 -11.77 2.51 -4.58
CA GLY A 147 -11.57 3.77 -5.32
C GLY A 147 -10.84 3.63 -6.66
N GLY A 148 -10.20 2.50 -6.94
CA GLY A 148 -9.50 2.23 -8.20
C GLY A 148 -8.21 3.03 -8.45
N PHE A 149 -7.73 3.82 -7.47
CA PHE A 149 -6.55 4.68 -7.63
C PHE A 149 -5.29 3.90 -7.95
N TYR A 150 -5.03 2.83 -7.20
CA TYR A 150 -3.85 1.99 -7.41
C TYR A 150 -4.01 1.09 -8.63
N ASP A 151 -5.22 0.61 -8.96
CA ASP A 151 -5.44 -0.15 -10.20
C ASP A 151 -5.09 0.69 -11.43
N ARG A 152 -5.54 1.95 -11.48
CA ARG A 152 -5.17 2.90 -12.55
C ARG A 152 -3.68 3.27 -12.53
N THR A 153 -3.10 3.48 -11.35
CA THR A 153 -1.68 3.83 -11.22
C THR A 153 -0.78 2.67 -11.67
N LEU A 154 -1.18 1.44 -11.36
CA LEU A 154 -0.43 0.24 -11.70
C LEU A 154 -0.76 -0.29 -13.10
N GLN A 155 -1.67 0.36 -13.83
CA GLN A 155 -1.92 0.00 -15.21
C GLN A 155 -0.61 0.13 -15.99
N ASN A 156 -0.13 -0.97 -16.57
CA ASN A 156 1.15 -1.07 -17.27
C ASN A 156 2.39 -0.82 -16.39
N TRP A 157 2.32 -1.06 -15.06
CA TRP A 157 3.47 -0.86 -14.17
C TRP A 157 4.73 -1.61 -14.64
N GLN A 158 4.59 -2.76 -15.29
CA GLN A 158 5.70 -3.54 -15.85
C GLN A 158 6.45 -2.83 -16.99
N GLN A 159 5.80 -1.89 -17.68
CA GLN A 159 6.46 -1.02 -18.68
C GLN A 159 7.28 0.08 -18.02
N HIS A 160 7.02 0.34 -16.74
CA HIS A 160 7.78 1.25 -15.89
C HIS A 160 8.76 0.42 -15.04
N LYS A 161 9.92 0.98 -14.67
CA LYS A 161 10.89 0.27 -13.80
C LYS A 161 10.49 0.27 -12.33
N ILE A 162 9.19 0.39 -12.05
CA ILE A 162 8.63 0.50 -10.72
C ILE A 162 8.26 -0.89 -10.19
N LEU A 163 8.54 -1.16 -8.93
CA LEU A 163 8.05 -2.37 -8.25
C LEU A 163 6.93 -2.02 -7.26
N PRO A 164 5.68 -2.45 -7.51
CA PRO A 164 4.64 -2.33 -6.51
C PRO A 164 4.77 -3.43 -5.45
N VAL A 165 4.77 -3.04 -4.18
CA VAL A 165 4.90 -3.97 -3.05
C VAL A 165 3.76 -3.70 -2.08
N GLY A 166 2.95 -4.71 -1.78
CA GLY A 166 1.86 -4.59 -0.82
C GLY A 166 2.40 -4.48 0.60
N TYR A 167 1.72 -3.71 1.44
CA TYR A 167 2.04 -3.60 2.87
C TYR A 167 0.80 -3.86 3.71
N ALA A 168 0.80 -4.96 4.45
CA ALA A 168 -0.41 -5.48 5.10
C ALA A 168 -0.11 -6.18 6.42
N HIS A 169 -1.08 -6.17 7.34
CA HIS A 169 -1.08 -7.09 8.47
C HIS A 169 -1.26 -8.54 8.02
N ASP A 170 -0.79 -9.49 8.83
CA ASP A 170 -1.00 -10.92 8.58
C ASP A 170 -2.50 -11.30 8.51
N CYS A 171 -3.34 -10.60 9.28
CA CYS A 171 -4.79 -10.85 9.31
C CYS A 171 -5.54 -10.44 8.03
N GLN A 172 -4.84 -9.85 7.06
CA GLN A 172 -5.37 -9.45 5.76
C GLN A 172 -5.20 -10.53 4.68
N LEU A 173 -4.48 -11.62 4.97
CA LEU A 173 -4.45 -12.79 4.11
C LEU A 173 -5.83 -13.48 4.15
N VAL A 174 -6.34 -13.83 2.98
CA VAL A 174 -7.53 -14.67 2.79
C VAL A 174 -7.20 -15.83 1.85
N GLU A 175 -8.00 -16.89 1.91
CA GLU A 175 -7.79 -18.07 1.08
C GLU A 175 -7.90 -17.76 -0.42
N LYS A 176 -8.91 -16.98 -0.82
CA LYS A 176 -9.11 -16.60 -2.22
C LYS A 176 -9.87 -15.29 -2.34
N LEU A 177 -9.45 -14.44 -3.26
CA LEU A 177 -10.19 -13.23 -3.60
C LEU A 177 -11.08 -13.43 -4.84
N PRO A 178 -12.31 -12.89 -4.85
CA PRO A 178 -13.05 -12.68 -6.09
C PRO A 178 -12.35 -11.59 -6.92
N VAL A 179 -11.74 -11.97 -8.04
CA VAL A 179 -10.94 -11.13 -8.93
C VAL A 179 -11.81 -10.54 -10.04
N GLU A 180 -11.58 -9.27 -10.37
CA GLU A 180 -12.16 -8.58 -11.53
C GLU A 180 -11.08 -8.35 -12.61
N GLU A 181 -11.47 -8.19 -13.88
CA GLU A 181 -10.52 -8.06 -15.00
C GLU A 181 -9.55 -6.86 -14.89
N TRP A 182 -9.93 -5.84 -14.13
CA TRP A 182 -9.13 -4.64 -13.89
C TRP A 182 -8.28 -4.71 -12.62
N ASP A 183 -8.40 -5.77 -11.82
CA ASP A 183 -7.57 -5.92 -10.62
C ASP A 183 -6.12 -6.25 -11.05
N ILE A 184 -5.17 -5.50 -10.50
CA ILE A 184 -3.74 -5.70 -10.79
C ILE A 184 -3.11 -6.47 -9.61
N PRO A 185 -2.65 -7.72 -9.80
CA PRO A 185 -1.97 -8.48 -8.77
C PRO A 185 -0.61 -7.84 -8.45
N LEU A 186 -0.13 -8.08 -7.23
CA LEU A 186 1.15 -7.60 -6.76
C LEU A 186 2.21 -8.70 -6.86
N PRO A 187 3.43 -8.38 -7.29
CA PRO A 187 4.55 -9.33 -7.31
C PRO A 187 5.06 -9.65 -5.90
N ALA A 188 4.78 -8.78 -4.92
CA ALA A 188 5.15 -9.03 -3.54
C ALA A 188 4.22 -8.35 -2.53
N VAL A 189 4.09 -8.94 -1.35
CA VAL A 189 3.44 -8.37 -0.17
C VAL A 189 4.32 -8.58 1.06
N VAL A 190 4.59 -7.51 1.80
CA VAL A 190 5.31 -7.56 3.07
C VAL A 190 4.31 -7.50 4.23
N THR A 191 4.43 -8.45 5.16
CA THR A 191 3.69 -8.49 6.41
C THR A 191 4.62 -8.54 7.64
N PRO A 192 4.11 -8.41 8.88
CA PRO A 192 4.90 -8.56 10.10
C PRO A 192 5.53 -9.94 10.29
N SER A 193 4.98 -10.99 9.66
CA SER A 193 5.52 -12.34 9.74
C SER A 193 6.40 -12.73 8.54
N LYS A 194 6.07 -12.30 7.31
CA LYS A 194 6.63 -12.88 6.09
C LYS A 194 6.68 -11.88 4.92
N ILE A 195 7.56 -12.14 3.95
CA ILE A 195 7.49 -11.59 2.59
C ILE A 195 6.87 -12.66 1.69
N TRP A 196 5.81 -12.30 0.99
CA TRP A 196 5.17 -13.10 -0.04
C TRP A 196 5.67 -12.60 -1.40
N GLU A 197 6.14 -13.48 -2.27
CA GLU A 197 6.72 -13.17 -3.57
C GLU A 197 6.18 -14.16 -4.61
N TRP A 198 5.91 -13.66 -5.81
CA TRP A 198 5.34 -14.41 -6.94
C TRP A 198 6.06 -14.11 -8.25
#